data_AF-A0A5C2HIE6-F1
#
_entry.id   AF-A0A5C2HIE6-F1
#
_cell.length_a   1.000
_cell.length_b   1.000
_cell.length_c   1.000
_cell.angle_alpha   90.00
_cell.angle_beta   90.00
_cell.angle_gamma   90.00
#
_symmetry.space_group_name_H-M   'P 1'
#
loop_
_entity.id
_entity.type
_entity.pdbx_description
1 polymer ?
#
loop_
_entity_poly.entity_id
_entity_poly.type
_entity_poly.pdbx_seq_one_letter_code
_entity_poly.pdbx_strand_id
1 'polypeptide(L)'
;MKLTVIALLLVGMQSVYAVDVAPRLTDREIIESLGDLKSDIAVVNQRIDAVNHRIEAVNQRFDAVNQRFDAVNQRFDMVNQRIDALEKQTAERFDIMEKQFGERFDAMEKQVSARFDAVNQRIDSLEKQTNQRFDQMNNQFDKIWNLMLVMIAGIFGLIGFIVWDRKTALKPLEQRLDRIELGLQQDFEIQHEQGSKMTRLVGALKELAQSDPKLQGVLRSFSLL
;
A
#
# COMPACT_ATOMS: atom_id res chain seq x y z
N MET A 1 -112.09 39.25 93.15
CA MET A 1 -111.04 39.50 92.13
C MET A 1 -110.05 40.60 92.56
N LYS A 2 -109.57 40.57 93.81
CA LYS A 2 -108.59 41.53 94.37
C LYS A 2 -107.29 40.85 94.82
N LEU A 3 -107.31 39.53 95.06
CA LEU A 3 -106.13 38.73 95.41
C LEU A 3 -105.21 38.43 94.20
N THR A 4 -105.76 38.32 92.99
CA THR A 4 -104.96 38.03 91.78
C THR A 4 -104.07 39.18 91.35
N VAL A 5 -104.47 40.43 91.59
CA VAL A 5 -103.68 41.63 91.25
C VAL A 5 -102.50 41.83 92.22
N ILE A 6 -102.67 41.49 93.50
CA ILE A 6 -101.58 41.56 94.49
C ILE A 6 -100.52 40.47 94.22
N ALA A 7 -100.94 39.27 93.81
CA ALA A 7 -100.02 38.22 93.40
C ALA A 7 -99.20 38.61 92.16
N LEU A 8 -99.81 39.30 91.19
CA LEU A 8 -99.12 39.77 89.98
C LEU A 8 -98.14 40.92 90.26
N LEU A 9 -98.45 41.79 91.24
CA LEU A 9 -97.54 42.84 91.70
C LEU A 9 -96.34 42.29 92.49
N LEU A 10 -96.51 41.19 93.22
CA LEU A 10 -95.42 40.51 93.94
C LEU A 10 -94.46 39.77 93.01
N VAL A 11 -94.97 39.19 91.91
CA VAL A 11 -94.13 38.52 90.90
C VAL A 11 -93.36 39.52 90.03
N GLY A 12 -93.90 40.72 89.81
CA GLY A 12 -93.22 41.79 89.06
C GLY A 12 -92.05 42.47 89.78
N MET A 13 -91.84 42.18 91.08
CA MET A 13 -90.84 42.88 91.91
C MET A 13 -89.53 42.09 92.11
N GLN A 14 -89.41 40.86 91.57
CA GLN A 14 -88.25 39.99 91.79
C GLN A 14 -87.25 39.89 90.63
N SER A 15 -87.36 40.75 89.61
CA SER A 15 -86.40 40.79 88.49
C SER A 15 -85.57 42.08 88.49
N VAL A 16 -84.98 42.42 89.64
CA VAL A 16 -83.73 43.18 89.66
C VAL A 16 -82.60 42.16 89.81
N TYR A 17 -82.36 41.41 88.73
CA TYR A 17 -81.16 40.59 88.66
C TYR A 17 -79.96 41.53 88.61
N ALA A 18 -79.07 41.29 89.56
CA ALA A 18 -77.82 41.97 89.80
C ALA A 18 -77.15 42.39 88.48
N VAL A 19 -76.83 43.67 88.36
CA VAL A 19 -75.61 44.04 87.63
C VAL A 19 -74.50 43.31 88.37
N ASP A 20 -73.96 42.26 87.77
CA ASP A 20 -72.79 41.58 88.31
C ASP A 20 -71.69 42.63 88.35
N VAL A 21 -71.41 43.14 89.55
CA VAL A 21 -70.35 44.10 89.76
C VAL A 21 -69.08 43.33 89.42
N ALA A 22 -68.46 43.67 88.29
CA ALA A 22 -67.19 43.07 87.88
C ALA A 22 -66.26 43.01 89.10
N PRO A 23 -65.57 41.87 89.34
CA PRO A 23 -64.75 41.69 90.53
C PRO A 23 -63.90 42.93 90.76
N ARG A 24 -64.02 43.55 91.94
CA ARG A 24 -63.25 44.75 92.27
C ARG A 24 -61.79 44.35 92.34
N LEU A 25 -61.05 44.65 91.28
CA LEU A 25 -59.61 44.46 91.23
C LEU A 25 -59.00 45.24 92.39
N THR A 26 -58.25 44.55 93.24
CA THR A 26 -57.60 45.18 94.39
C THR A 26 -56.38 45.96 93.90
N ASP A 27 -56.05 47.07 94.56
CA ASP A 27 -54.84 47.85 94.24
C ASP A 27 -53.57 46.97 94.22
N ARG A 28 -53.56 45.91 95.03
CA ARG A 28 -52.49 44.90 95.06
C ARG A 28 -52.36 44.13 93.74
N GLU A 29 -53.46 43.63 93.18
CA GLU A 29 -53.47 42.89 91.90
C GLU A 29 -53.10 43.80 90.73
N ILE A 30 -53.49 45.08 90.79
CA ILE A 30 -53.07 46.10 89.81
C ILE A 30 -51.55 46.31 89.88
N ILE A 31 -50.98 46.47 91.08
CA ILE A 31 -49.54 46.68 91.25
C ILE A 31 -48.74 45.45 90.79
N GLU A 32 -49.22 44.25 91.09
CA GLU A 32 -48.59 42.98 90.67
C GLU A 32 -48.60 42.83 89.14
N SER A 33 -49.77 42.99 88.50
CA SER A 33 -49.88 42.95 87.04
C SER A 33 -49.08 44.04 86.33
N LEU A 34 -48.99 45.25 86.89
CA LEU A 34 -48.11 46.31 86.38
C LEU A 34 -46.63 45.97 86.55
N GLY A 35 -46.27 45.29 87.64
CA GLY A 35 -44.93 44.76 87.88
C GLY A 35 -44.53 43.71 86.83
N ASP A 36 -45.41 42.76 86.57
CA ASP A 36 -45.22 41.71 85.56
C ASP A 36 -45.14 42.31 84.15
N LEU A 37 -46.05 43.22 83.79
CA LEU A 37 -46.00 43.94 82.51
C LEU A 37 -44.69 44.70 82.33
N LYS A 38 -44.18 45.34 83.38
CA LYS A 38 -42.88 46.03 83.34
C LYS A 38 -41.73 45.05 83.10
N SER A 39 -41.78 43.86 83.72
CA SER A 39 -40.81 42.80 83.50
C SER A 39 -40.86 42.27 82.06
N ASP A 40 -42.06 41.98 81.55
CA ASP A 40 -42.27 41.52 80.18
C ASP A 40 -41.79 42.54 79.15
N ILE A 41 -42.08 43.83 79.35
CA ILE A 41 -41.56 44.91 78.50
C ILE A 41 -40.02 44.92 78.49
N ALA A 42 -39.38 44.72 79.65
CA ALA A 42 -37.91 44.64 79.71
C ALA A 42 -37.35 43.46 78.92
N VAL A 43 -38.00 42.28 78.99
CA VAL A 43 -37.62 41.10 78.22
C VAL A 43 -37.83 41.33 76.72
N VAL A 44 -38.93 41.97 76.32
CA VAL A 44 -39.19 42.31 74.91
C VAL A 44 -38.13 43.27 74.38
N ASN A 45 -37.77 44.31 75.13
CA ASN A 45 -36.71 45.24 74.72
C ASN A 45 -35.37 44.52 74.50
N GLN A 46 -34.98 43.62 75.41
CA GLN A 46 -33.77 42.81 75.23
C GLN A 46 -33.83 41.92 73.97
N ARG A 47 -35.00 41.34 73.67
CA ARG A 47 -35.19 40.55 72.43
C ARG A 47 -35.10 41.42 71.19
N ILE A 48 -35.66 42.64 71.22
CA ILE A 48 -35.57 43.61 70.12
C ILE A 48 -34.11 43.98 69.87
N ASP A 49 -33.33 44.27 70.92
CA ASP A 49 -31.90 44.58 70.78
C ASP A 49 -31.12 43.41 70.18
N ALA A 50 -31.39 42.18 70.64
CA ALA A 50 -30.78 40.98 70.08
C ALA A 50 -31.16 40.76 68.60
N VAL A 51 -32.40 41.05 68.21
CA VAL A 51 -32.86 40.99 66.82
C VAL A 51 -32.18 42.07 65.97
N ASN A 52 -32.07 43.30 66.47
CA ASN A 52 -31.38 44.39 65.78
C ASN A 52 -29.91 44.04 65.51
N HIS A 53 -29.21 43.47 66.49
CA HIS A 53 -27.84 42.98 66.29
C HIS A 53 -27.74 41.86 65.26
N ARG A 54 -28.71 40.94 65.23
CA ARG A 54 -28.76 39.88 64.20
C ARG A 54 -29.02 40.44 62.80
N ILE A 55 -29.92 41.42 62.67
CA ILE A 55 -30.20 42.08 61.40
C ILE A 55 -28.95 42.79 60.88
N GLU A 56 -28.24 43.51 61.74
CA GLU A 56 -26.98 44.18 61.37
C GLU A 56 -25.93 43.17 60.89
N ALA A 57 -25.76 42.06 61.61
CA ALA A 57 -24.83 41.01 61.19
C ALA A 57 -25.24 40.34 59.86
N VAL A 58 -26.54 40.24 59.58
CA VAL A 58 -27.07 39.74 58.30
C VAL A 58 -26.80 40.74 57.18
N ASN A 59 -27.04 42.03 57.40
CA ASN A 59 -26.75 43.08 56.41
C ASN A 59 -25.26 43.08 56.01
N GLN A 60 -24.35 43.00 56.98
CA GLN A 60 -22.91 42.91 56.71
C GLN A 60 -22.54 41.66 55.90
N ARG A 61 -23.22 40.53 56.15
CA ARG A 61 -23.04 39.32 55.33
C ARG A 61 -23.56 39.50 53.91
N PHE A 62 -24.69 40.17 53.73
CA PHE A 62 -25.22 40.48 52.40
C PHE A 62 -24.27 41.39 51.62
N ASP A 63 -23.72 42.43 52.25
CA ASP A 63 -22.73 43.31 51.60
C ASP A 63 -21.48 42.54 51.17
N ALA A 64 -20.97 41.66 52.04
CA ALA A 64 -19.84 40.80 51.70
C ALA A 64 -20.16 39.81 50.56
N VAL A 65 -21.40 39.32 50.47
CA VAL A 65 -21.86 38.47 49.37
C VAL A 65 -21.95 39.26 48.07
N ASN A 66 -22.50 40.48 48.09
CA ASN A 66 -22.58 41.35 46.93
C ASN A 66 -21.19 41.66 46.36
N GLN A 67 -20.23 42.01 47.22
CA GLN A 67 -18.84 42.23 46.80
C GLN A 67 -18.21 40.99 46.16
N ARG A 68 -18.52 39.79 46.67
CA ARG A 68 -18.06 38.52 46.06
C ARG A 68 -18.69 38.30 44.70
N PHE A 69 -19.97 38.61 44.53
CA PHE A 69 -20.64 38.51 43.22
C PHE A 69 -20.03 39.48 42.21
N ASP A 70 -19.75 40.71 42.60
CA ASP A 70 -19.08 41.68 41.72
C ASP A 70 -17.69 41.20 41.28
N ALA A 71 -16.90 40.66 42.22
CA ALA A 71 -15.60 40.07 41.93
C ALA A 71 -15.70 38.85 41.00
N VAL A 72 -16.75 38.03 41.14
CA VAL A 72 -17.01 36.89 40.26
C VAL A 72 -17.38 37.36 38.85
N ASN A 73 -18.24 38.37 38.72
CA ASN A 73 -18.61 38.96 37.43
C ASN A 73 -17.38 39.50 36.68
N GLN A 74 -16.51 40.26 37.38
CA GLN A 74 -15.26 40.75 36.79
C GLN A 74 -14.34 39.62 36.32
N ARG A 75 -14.29 38.50 37.06
CA ARG A 75 -13.52 37.32 36.64
C ARG A 75 -14.12 36.67 35.40
N PHE A 76 -15.43 36.59 35.30
CA PHE A 76 -16.11 36.07 34.10
C PHE A 76 -15.84 36.95 32.89
N ASP A 77 -15.91 38.27 33.01
CA ASP A 77 -15.60 39.19 31.92
C ASP A 77 -14.15 39.01 31.43
N MET A 78 -13.20 38.87 32.36
CA MET A 78 -11.80 38.61 32.03
C MET A 78 -11.61 37.24 31.34
N VAL A 79 -12.32 36.21 31.77
CA VAL A 79 -12.29 34.89 31.12
C VAL A 79 -12.84 34.97 29.71
N ASN A 80 -13.97 35.65 29.50
CA ASN A 80 -14.56 35.83 28.17
C ASN A 80 -13.57 36.56 27.22
N GLN A 81 -12.94 37.64 27.68
CA GLN A 81 -11.93 38.34 26.89
C GLN A 81 -10.74 37.45 26.53
N ARG A 82 -10.30 36.58 27.45
CA ARG A 82 -9.22 35.62 27.18
C ARG A 82 -9.64 34.56 26.17
N ILE A 83 -10.88 34.08 26.22
CA ILE A 83 -11.43 33.15 25.24
C ILE A 83 -11.47 33.80 23.86
N ASP A 84 -12.03 35.01 23.74
CA ASP A 84 -12.09 35.75 22.46
C ASP A 84 -10.70 35.97 21.86
N ALA A 85 -9.70 36.28 22.70
CA ALA A 85 -8.32 36.45 22.25
C ALA A 85 -7.70 35.13 21.77
N LEU A 86 -7.96 34.02 22.48
CA LEU A 86 -7.50 32.69 22.08
C LEU A 86 -8.15 32.22 20.78
N GLU A 87 -9.45 32.49 20.59
CA GLU A 87 -10.17 32.17 19.36
C GLU A 87 -9.57 32.91 18.17
N LYS A 88 -9.35 34.23 18.29
CA LYS A 88 -8.70 35.04 17.24
C LYS A 88 -7.29 34.54 16.92
N GLN A 89 -6.47 34.31 17.94
CA GLN A 89 -5.11 33.80 17.74
C GLN A 89 -5.10 32.43 17.06
N THR A 90 -6.05 31.57 17.41
CA THR A 90 -6.17 30.23 16.83
C THR A 90 -6.60 30.32 15.37
N ALA A 91 -7.60 31.15 15.06
CA ALA A 91 -8.05 31.41 13.69
C ALA A 91 -6.90 31.94 12.81
N GLU A 92 -6.17 32.97 13.28
CA GLU A 92 -5.02 33.53 12.55
C GLU A 92 -3.93 32.49 12.31
N ARG A 93 -3.64 31.63 13.29
CA ARG A 93 -2.67 30.54 13.14
C ARG A 93 -3.13 29.50 12.10
N PHE A 94 -4.40 29.16 12.08
CA PHE A 94 -4.96 28.26 11.07
C PHE A 94 -4.87 28.87 9.67
N ASP A 95 -5.22 30.15 9.50
CA ASP A 95 -5.11 30.84 8.21
C ASP A 95 -3.66 30.88 7.69
N ILE A 96 -2.70 31.15 8.57
CA ILE A 96 -1.26 31.14 8.22
C ILE A 96 -0.83 29.72 7.83
N MET A 97 -1.25 28.73 8.62
CA MET A 97 -0.92 27.33 8.36
C MET A 97 -1.49 26.88 7.00
N GLU A 98 -2.76 27.17 6.72
CA GLU A 98 -3.42 26.84 5.46
C GLU A 98 -2.67 27.46 4.26
N LYS A 99 -2.32 28.74 4.33
CA LYS A 99 -1.55 29.41 3.27
C LYS A 99 -0.17 28.79 3.07
N GLN A 100 0.57 28.55 4.16
CA GLN A 100 1.91 27.94 4.06
C GLN A 100 1.85 26.52 3.50
N PHE A 101 0.84 25.73 3.87
CA PHE A 101 0.65 24.40 3.31
C PHE A 101 0.27 24.45 1.83
N GLY A 102 -0.62 25.36 1.43
CA GLY A 102 -0.97 25.57 0.02
C GLY A 102 0.26 25.93 -0.82
N GLU A 103 1.02 26.94 -0.40
CA GLU A 103 2.23 27.36 -1.12
C GLU A 103 3.29 26.24 -1.21
N ARG A 104 3.50 25.49 -0.12
CA ARG A 104 4.43 24.35 -0.11
C ARG A 104 3.96 23.22 -1.02
N PHE A 105 2.65 22.94 -1.02
CA PHE A 105 2.07 21.91 -1.87
C PHE A 105 2.23 22.28 -3.35
N ASP A 106 1.88 23.51 -3.73
CA ASP A 106 2.04 24.02 -5.10
C ASP A 106 3.51 23.99 -5.56
N ALA A 107 4.43 24.38 -4.67
CA ALA A 107 5.87 24.32 -4.95
C ALA A 107 6.36 22.88 -5.14
N MET A 108 5.87 21.95 -4.30
CA MET A 108 6.19 20.53 -4.41
C MET A 108 5.63 19.93 -5.70
N GLU A 109 4.39 20.24 -6.07
CA GLU A 109 3.76 19.80 -7.30
C GLU A 109 4.57 20.24 -8.52
N LYS A 110 4.95 21.53 -8.58
CA LYS A 110 5.81 22.06 -9.65
C LYS A 110 7.17 21.36 -9.68
N GLN A 111 7.80 21.12 -8.53
CA GLN A 111 9.09 20.44 -8.47
C GLN A 111 8.99 18.98 -8.96
N VAL A 112 7.94 18.27 -8.56
CA VAL A 112 7.69 16.90 -8.97
C VAL A 112 7.42 16.83 -10.47
N SER A 113 6.57 17.71 -11.00
CA SER A 113 6.32 17.78 -12.45
C SER A 113 7.60 18.05 -13.23
N ALA A 114 8.39 19.04 -12.81
CA ALA A 114 9.67 19.35 -13.46
C ALA A 114 10.66 18.17 -13.42
N ARG A 115 10.67 17.39 -12.32
CA ARG A 115 11.48 16.17 -12.21
C ARG A 115 10.97 15.08 -13.15
N PHE A 116 9.67 14.88 -13.27
CA PHE A 116 9.09 13.94 -14.21
C PHE A 116 9.46 14.31 -15.65
N ASP A 117 9.35 15.59 -16.02
CA ASP A 117 9.73 16.06 -17.36
C ASP A 117 11.22 15.81 -17.64
N ALA A 118 12.10 16.10 -16.67
CA ALA A 118 13.53 15.83 -16.79
C ALA A 118 13.83 14.32 -16.92
N VAL A 119 13.10 13.46 -16.21
CA VAL A 119 13.23 12.02 -16.32
C VAL A 119 12.77 11.53 -17.70
N ASN A 120 11.63 12.02 -18.20
CA ASN A 120 11.13 11.70 -19.53
C ASN A 120 12.15 12.07 -20.61
N GLN A 121 12.71 13.28 -20.55
CA GLN A 121 13.78 13.69 -21.48
C GLN A 121 15.01 12.78 -21.42
N ARG A 122 15.40 12.33 -20.22
CA ARG A 122 16.52 11.39 -20.06
C ARG A 122 16.18 10.03 -20.67
N ILE A 123 14.96 9.52 -20.48
CA ILE A 123 14.49 8.28 -21.10
C ILE A 123 14.54 8.41 -22.63
N ASP A 124 14.00 9.49 -23.20
CA ASP A 124 14.03 9.74 -24.65
C ASP A 124 15.47 9.77 -25.20
N SER A 125 16.40 10.39 -24.45
CA SER A 125 17.82 10.44 -24.83
C SER A 125 18.49 9.06 -24.80
N LEU A 126 18.15 8.24 -23.81
CA LEU A 126 18.64 6.86 -23.68
C LEU A 126 18.06 5.96 -24.77
N GLU A 127 16.79 6.12 -25.10
CA GLU A 127 16.13 5.40 -26.19
C GLU A 127 16.81 5.71 -27.53
N LYS A 128 17.04 7.00 -27.83
CA LYS A 128 17.78 7.42 -29.03
C LYS A 128 19.19 6.85 -29.08
N GLN A 129 19.93 6.91 -27.97
CA GLN A 129 21.30 6.36 -27.90
C GLN A 129 21.30 4.84 -28.10
N THR A 130 20.32 4.14 -27.53
CA THR A 130 20.19 2.68 -27.66
C THR A 130 19.84 2.28 -29.09
N ASN A 131 18.88 2.96 -29.72
CA ASN A 131 18.52 2.72 -31.12
C ASN A 131 19.71 2.98 -32.05
N GLN A 132 20.45 4.08 -31.86
CA GLN A 132 21.66 4.35 -32.64
C GLN A 132 22.72 3.25 -32.50
N ARG A 133 22.94 2.72 -31.29
CA ARG A 133 23.86 1.60 -31.08
C ARG A 133 23.37 0.32 -31.75
N PHE A 134 22.07 0.05 -31.68
CA PHE A 134 21.45 -1.10 -32.34
C PHE A 134 21.58 -1.02 -33.86
N ASP A 135 21.32 0.16 -34.45
CA ASP A 135 21.51 0.42 -35.88
C ASP A 135 22.97 0.24 -36.30
N GLN A 136 23.91 0.75 -35.51
CA GLN A 136 25.34 0.54 -35.75
C GLN A 136 25.72 -0.94 -35.71
N MET A 137 25.17 -1.68 -34.74
CA MET A 137 25.40 -3.12 -34.59
C MET A 137 24.80 -3.91 -35.75
N ASN A 138 23.57 -3.61 -36.19
CA ASN A 138 22.95 -4.22 -37.36
C ASN A 138 23.78 -3.99 -38.62
N ASN A 139 24.26 -2.76 -38.84
CA ASN A 139 25.14 -2.47 -39.98
C ASN A 139 26.46 -3.26 -39.93
N GLN A 140 27.01 -3.54 -38.74
CA GLN A 140 28.17 -4.42 -38.60
C GLN A 140 27.82 -5.87 -38.89
N PHE A 141 26.67 -6.35 -38.40
CA PHE A 141 26.17 -7.68 -38.71
C PHE A 141 25.96 -7.87 -40.21
N ASP A 142 25.40 -6.88 -40.92
CA ASP A 142 25.22 -6.94 -42.38
C ASP A 142 26.56 -7.05 -43.12
N LYS A 143 27.58 -6.30 -42.68
CA LYS A 143 28.94 -6.42 -43.24
C LYS A 143 29.53 -7.80 -43.02
N ILE A 144 29.40 -8.35 -41.81
CA ILE A 144 29.89 -9.69 -41.47
C ILE A 144 29.12 -10.75 -42.28
N TRP A 145 27.80 -10.62 -42.40
CA TRP A 145 26.95 -11.52 -43.18
C TRP A 145 27.33 -11.51 -44.65
N ASN A 146 27.50 -10.33 -45.25
CA ASN A 146 27.94 -10.20 -46.64
C ASN A 146 29.32 -10.84 -46.87
N LEU A 147 30.27 -10.63 -45.95
CA LEU A 147 31.60 -11.24 -46.05
C LEU A 147 31.52 -12.77 -45.93
N MET A 148 30.73 -13.30 -44.99
CA MET A 148 30.46 -14.75 -44.91
C MET A 148 29.84 -15.29 -46.19
N LEU A 149 28.86 -14.62 -46.78
CA LEU A 149 28.24 -15.04 -48.04
C LEU A 149 29.26 -15.11 -49.18
N VAL A 150 30.14 -14.12 -49.30
CA VAL A 150 31.23 -14.13 -50.30
C VAL A 150 32.18 -15.30 -50.05
N MET A 151 32.58 -15.54 -48.80
CA MET A 151 33.44 -16.69 -48.45
C MET A 151 32.77 -18.02 -48.76
N ILE A 152 31.49 -18.19 -48.40
CA ILE A 152 30.70 -19.40 -48.68
C ILE A 152 30.57 -19.61 -50.20
N ALA A 153 30.24 -18.55 -50.96
CA ALA A 153 30.16 -18.62 -52.42
C ALA A 153 31.52 -18.98 -53.05
N GLY A 154 32.62 -18.44 -52.52
CA GLY A 154 33.98 -18.80 -52.95
C GLY A 154 34.31 -20.28 -52.67
N ILE A 155 33.95 -20.80 -51.50
CA ILE A 155 34.12 -22.21 -51.15
C ILE A 155 33.30 -23.11 -52.08
N PHE A 156 32.02 -22.80 -52.30
CA PHE A 156 31.19 -23.55 -53.25
C PHE A 156 31.73 -23.49 -54.69
N GLY A 157 32.23 -22.33 -55.11
CA GLY A 157 32.90 -22.17 -56.40
C GLY A 157 34.13 -23.05 -56.54
N LEU A 158 34.99 -23.10 -55.50
CA LEU A 158 36.17 -23.97 -55.47
C LEU A 158 35.80 -25.46 -55.48
N ILE A 159 34.82 -25.88 -54.67
CA ILE A 159 34.33 -27.27 -54.65
C ILE A 159 33.80 -27.63 -56.04
N GLY A 160 32.98 -26.77 -56.64
CA GLY A 160 32.48 -26.95 -58.00
C GLY A 160 33.60 -27.07 -59.04
N PHE A 161 34.62 -26.23 -58.94
CA PHE A 161 35.80 -26.26 -59.82
C PHE A 161 36.61 -27.55 -59.66
N ILE A 162 36.88 -27.99 -58.43
CA ILE A 162 37.61 -29.23 -58.14
C ILE A 162 36.86 -30.45 -58.71
N VAL A 163 35.54 -30.50 -58.55
CA VAL A 163 34.72 -31.59 -59.10
C VAL A 163 34.76 -31.57 -60.64
N TRP A 164 34.72 -30.39 -61.24
CA TRP A 164 34.80 -30.22 -62.70
C TRP A 164 36.18 -30.60 -63.26
N ASP A 165 37.26 -30.15 -62.63
CA ASP A 165 38.64 -30.46 -63.00
C ASP A 165 38.90 -31.97 -62.91
N ARG A 166 38.50 -32.60 -61.79
CA ARG A 166 38.60 -34.06 -61.61
C ARG A 166 37.84 -34.83 -62.70
N LYS A 167 36.61 -34.42 -63.04
CA LYS A 167 35.82 -35.08 -64.10
C LYS A 167 36.47 -34.89 -65.49
N THR A 168 37.10 -33.76 -65.74
CA THR A 168 37.75 -33.46 -67.02
C THR A 168 39.09 -34.20 -67.16
N ALA A 169 39.86 -34.32 -66.07
CA ALA A 169 41.13 -35.05 -66.03
C ALA A 169 40.97 -36.58 -66.08
N LEU A 170 39.80 -37.12 -65.72
CA LEU A 170 39.50 -38.55 -65.81
C LEU A 170 39.13 -39.03 -67.23
N LYS A 171 38.70 -38.14 -68.13
CA LYS A 171 38.41 -38.51 -69.54
C LYS A 171 39.54 -39.25 -70.26
N PRO A 172 40.83 -38.83 -70.16
CA PRO A 172 41.93 -39.59 -70.77
C PRO A 172 42.28 -40.89 -70.01
N LEU A 173 41.84 -41.03 -68.75
CA LEU A 173 42.02 -42.27 -67.97
C LEU A 173 40.97 -43.32 -68.35
N GLU A 174 39.72 -42.92 -68.59
CA GLU A 174 38.68 -43.81 -69.14
C GLU A 174 39.12 -44.41 -70.48
N GLN A 175 39.66 -43.60 -71.40
CA GLN A 175 40.19 -44.10 -72.67
C GLN A 175 41.37 -45.09 -72.54
N ARG A 176 42.12 -45.03 -71.44
CA ARG A 176 43.21 -45.98 -71.16
C ARG A 176 42.66 -47.25 -70.50
N LEU A 177 41.66 -47.13 -69.65
CA LEU A 177 40.95 -48.27 -69.07
C LEU A 177 40.21 -49.05 -70.16
N ASP A 178 39.51 -48.39 -71.07
CA ASP A 178 38.85 -49.02 -72.23
C ASP A 178 39.87 -49.77 -73.12
N ARG A 179 41.07 -49.22 -73.29
CA ARG A 179 42.13 -49.86 -74.10
C ARG A 179 42.74 -51.08 -73.41
N ILE A 180 42.84 -51.05 -72.07
CA ILE A 180 43.31 -52.18 -71.27
C ILE A 180 42.24 -53.27 -71.22
N GLU A 181 40.96 -52.91 -71.13
CA GLU A 181 39.84 -53.85 -71.19
C GLU A 181 39.75 -54.53 -72.57
N LEU A 182 39.88 -53.78 -73.65
CA LEU A 182 39.98 -54.33 -75.02
C LEU A 182 41.22 -55.21 -75.21
N GLY A 183 42.37 -54.83 -74.66
CA GLY A 183 43.60 -55.64 -74.73
C GLY A 183 43.48 -56.95 -73.93
N LEU A 184 42.83 -56.92 -72.77
CA LEU A 184 42.57 -58.11 -71.97
C LEU A 184 41.51 -59.00 -72.63
N GLN A 185 40.41 -58.45 -73.15
CA GLN A 185 39.44 -59.24 -73.92
C GLN A 185 40.10 -59.89 -75.15
N GLN A 186 40.98 -59.16 -75.87
CA GLN A 186 41.68 -59.69 -77.03
C GLN A 186 42.73 -60.78 -76.68
N ASP A 187 43.42 -60.66 -75.54
CA ASP A 187 44.34 -61.71 -75.06
C ASP A 187 43.61 -62.94 -74.48
N PHE A 188 42.38 -62.76 -73.97
CA PHE A 188 41.56 -63.84 -73.42
C PHE A 188 40.62 -64.52 -74.44
N GLU A 189 40.27 -63.88 -75.55
CA GLU A 189 39.50 -64.47 -76.66
C GLU A 189 40.41 -64.95 -77.81
N ILE A 190 41.09 -66.08 -77.60
CA ILE A 190 41.65 -66.86 -78.71
C ILE A 190 40.52 -67.76 -79.26
N GLN A 191 39.82 -67.30 -80.30
CA GLN A 191 39.09 -68.19 -81.21
C GLN A 191 40.10 -69.07 -81.97
N HIS A 192 40.63 -70.14 -81.36
CA HIS A 192 41.19 -71.30 -82.07
C HIS A 192 40.85 -72.56 -81.26
N GLU A 193 40.47 -73.64 -81.96
CA GLU A 193 39.83 -74.89 -81.48
C GLU A 193 40.54 -75.69 -80.36
N GLN A 194 41.58 -75.17 -79.70
CA GLN A 194 42.30 -75.87 -78.63
C GLN A 194 42.71 -74.98 -77.44
N GLY A 195 41.77 -74.14 -76.96
CA GLY A 195 41.76 -73.57 -75.59
C GLY A 195 42.82 -72.50 -75.24
N SER A 196 42.46 -71.59 -74.32
CA SER A 196 43.29 -70.46 -73.87
C SER A 196 44.69 -70.88 -73.40
N LYS A 197 45.69 -70.00 -73.56
CA LYS A 197 47.08 -70.24 -73.10
C LYS A 197 47.14 -70.65 -71.62
N MET A 198 46.22 -70.12 -70.80
CA MET A 198 46.10 -70.50 -69.39
C MET A 198 45.67 -71.96 -69.21
N THR A 199 44.76 -72.46 -70.06
CA THR A 199 44.34 -73.86 -70.06
C THR A 199 45.47 -74.79 -70.48
N ARG A 200 46.32 -74.39 -71.43
CA ARG A 200 47.51 -75.16 -71.83
C ARG A 200 48.60 -75.18 -70.77
N LEU A 201 48.83 -74.06 -70.09
CA LEU A 201 49.76 -74.01 -68.95
C LEU A 201 49.29 -74.91 -67.82
N VAL A 202 47.99 -74.89 -67.49
CA VAL A 202 47.40 -75.80 -66.51
C VAL A 202 47.51 -77.26 -66.97
N GLY A 203 47.24 -77.56 -68.25
CA GLY A 203 47.37 -78.90 -68.82
C GLY A 203 48.81 -79.45 -68.79
N ALA A 204 49.80 -78.64 -69.20
CA ALA A 204 51.21 -79.01 -69.16
C ALA A 204 51.73 -79.16 -67.72
N LEU A 205 51.29 -78.31 -66.80
CA LEU A 205 51.57 -78.47 -65.38
C LEU A 205 50.97 -79.77 -64.84
N LYS A 206 49.76 -80.15 -65.28
CA LYS A 206 49.11 -81.41 -64.90
C LYS A 206 49.85 -82.64 -65.45
N GLU A 207 50.38 -82.57 -66.66
CA GLU A 207 51.16 -83.65 -67.29
C GLU A 207 52.54 -83.81 -66.64
N LEU A 208 53.23 -82.70 -66.34
CA LEU A 208 54.49 -82.71 -65.61
C LEU A 208 54.34 -83.22 -64.17
N ALA A 209 53.18 -82.98 -63.55
CA ALA A 209 52.87 -83.52 -62.23
C ALA A 209 52.73 -85.04 -62.18
N GLN A 210 52.53 -85.71 -63.32
CA GLN A 210 52.51 -87.17 -63.36
C GLN A 210 53.92 -87.77 -63.28
N SER A 211 54.96 -86.99 -63.59
CA SER A 211 56.36 -87.43 -63.62
C SER A 211 57.22 -86.92 -62.46
N ASP A 212 56.77 -85.91 -61.71
CA ASP A 212 57.47 -85.38 -60.52
C ASP A 212 56.55 -85.35 -59.27
N PRO A 213 56.85 -86.17 -58.23
CA PRO A 213 56.04 -86.22 -57.00
C PRO A 213 56.01 -84.91 -56.21
N LYS A 214 57.02 -84.03 -56.33
CA LYS A 214 56.99 -82.71 -55.65
C LYS A 214 55.96 -81.77 -56.28
N LEU A 215 55.88 -81.74 -57.62
CA LEU A 215 54.92 -80.91 -58.35
C LEU A 215 53.47 -81.40 -58.17
N GLN A 216 53.27 -82.71 -58.07
CA GLN A 216 51.97 -83.30 -57.74
C GLN A 216 51.42 -82.83 -56.39
N GLY A 217 52.29 -82.71 -55.38
CA GLY A 217 51.92 -82.21 -54.05
C GLY A 217 51.44 -80.76 -54.08
N VAL A 218 52.13 -79.90 -54.84
CA VAL A 218 51.78 -78.47 -54.98
C VAL A 218 50.49 -78.29 -55.77
N LEU A 219 50.28 -79.03 -56.86
CA LEU A 219 49.05 -78.91 -57.64
C LEU A 219 47.81 -79.42 -56.88
N ARG A 220 47.96 -80.40 -55.99
CA ARG A 220 46.88 -80.80 -55.05
C ARG A 220 46.56 -79.71 -54.02
N SER A 221 47.55 -78.98 -53.50
CA SER A 221 47.29 -77.91 -52.53
C SER A 221 46.53 -76.73 -53.15
N PHE A 222 46.63 -76.54 -54.47
CA PHE A 222 45.90 -75.52 -55.21
C PHE A 222 44.66 -76.06 -55.96
N SER A 223 44.21 -77.30 -55.68
CA SER A 223 43.00 -77.91 -56.28
C SER A 223 43.00 -78.03 -57.81
N LEU A 224 44.18 -78.13 -58.43
CA LEU A 224 44.35 -78.18 -59.89
C LEU A 224 44.65 -79.59 -60.43
N LEU A 225 44.60 -80.62 -59.57
CA LEU A 225 44.76 -82.04 -59.90
C LEU A 225 43.53 -82.85 -59.49
#